data_AF-A0AAF0BLL5-F1
#
_entry.id   AF-A0AAF0BLL5-F1
#
_cell.length_a   1.000
_cell.length_b   1.000
_cell.length_c   1.000
_cell.angle_alpha   90.00
_cell.angle_beta   90.00
_cell.angle_gamma   90.00
#
_symmetry.space_group_name_H-M   'P 1'
#
loop_
_entity.id
_entity.type
_entity.pdbx_description
1 polymer ?
#
loop_
_entity_poly.entity_id
_entity_poly.type
_entity_poly.pdbx_seq_one_letter_code
_entity_poly.pdbx_strand_id
1 'polypeptide(L)'
;MLLALILSMMAVLAAPLLARLTDGRPGYRAGLDGFVIVVVFGLIFLTLLPDALAHGGLVAFLVAALGFALPWLAELMLHHAEAKAHRAFLVIAFIAILLHEASDGAVLALAAGHEGAAFVATGIVVHRIGVAVALWWLFRPFLSQKVGYLMLAVLAAVSGLGYGAASIALDWHGIPIVGYWQAFAAGSLLHIVLHPLEEDPATEREARRGQQAGTLAGVLLLMAFALSHMMRSGHAGHVAGDESHANAIDLMATTGHTLAPLLLGLVLSGIAFGYVRHRHKRLEGCRDGLDLAAPWSLLLWLAVTVIALLRPGWFPEPPVGTVRIDLPLMLWSILTLASFLRMGARRFVGTLMPRTPFARLHAHHTVGHHHHHGHGHEKGHSHHHHERQS
;
A
#
# COMPACT_ATOMS: atom_id res chain seq x y z
N MET A 1 23.02 3.24 11.24
CA MET A 1 21.67 2.86 11.71
C MET A 1 21.04 3.92 12.60
N LEU A 2 21.76 4.47 13.59
CA LEU A 2 21.23 5.55 14.45
C LEU A 2 20.68 6.78 13.67
N LEU A 3 21.34 7.20 12.59
CA LEU A 3 20.80 8.26 11.71
C LEU A 3 19.45 7.86 11.08
N ALA A 4 19.31 6.62 10.63
CA ALA A 4 18.06 6.12 10.05
C ALA A 4 16.95 6.06 11.09
N LEU A 5 17.26 5.64 12.32
CA LEU A 5 16.34 5.71 13.44
C LEU A 5 15.86 7.14 13.68
N ILE A 6 16.77 8.12 13.76
CA ILE A 6 16.41 9.54 13.91
C ILE A 6 15.53 10.01 12.76
N LEU A 7 15.92 9.75 11.51
CA LEU A 7 15.14 10.15 10.33
C LEU A 7 13.74 9.54 10.33
N SER A 8 13.63 8.29 10.77
CA SER A 8 12.37 7.59 10.85
C SER A 8 11.46 8.10 11.99
N MET A 9 12.01 8.46 13.14
CA MET A 9 11.27 9.17 14.20
C MET A 9 10.82 10.56 13.73
N MET A 10 11.68 11.29 13.02
CA MET A 10 11.34 12.59 12.43
C MET A 10 10.23 12.46 11.39
N ALA A 11 10.24 11.40 10.57
CA ALA A 11 9.18 11.12 9.60
C ALA A 11 7.82 10.97 10.29
N VAL A 12 7.76 10.24 11.41
CA VAL A 12 6.52 10.08 12.20
C VAL A 12 6.04 11.42 12.77
N LEU A 13 6.95 12.21 13.35
CA LEU A 13 6.63 13.51 13.92
C LEU A 13 6.26 14.57 12.85
N ALA A 14 6.71 14.41 11.61
CA ALA A 14 6.39 15.29 10.50
C ALA A 14 4.99 15.06 9.90
N ALA A 15 4.29 13.97 10.26
CA ALA A 15 2.98 13.63 9.71
C ALA A 15 1.93 14.76 9.80
N PRO A 16 1.79 15.52 10.91
CA PRO A 16 0.83 16.62 10.99
C PRO A 16 1.15 17.76 10.02
N LEU A 17 2.44 18.03 9.78
CA LEU A 17 2.88 19.03 8.82
C LEU A 17 2.55 18.56 7.41
N LEU A 18 2.88 17.33 7.06
CA LEU A 18 2.54 16.73 5.77
C LEU A 18 1.02 16.74 5.54
N ALA A 19 0.23 16.34 6.53
CA ALA A 19 -1.23 16.36 6.46
C ALA A 19 -1.76 17.77 6.16
N ARG A 20 -1.26 18.80 6.85
CA ARG A 20 -1.63 20.20 6.60
C ARG A 20 -1.23 20.68 5.20
N LEU A 21 -0.06 20.28 4.69
CA LEU A 21 0.39 20.67 3.34
C LEU A 21 -0.50 20.08 2.24
N THR A 22 -1.15 18.95 2.53
CA THR A 22 -2.11 18.30 1.63
C THR A 22 -3.57 18.68 1.91
N ASP A 23 -3.85 19.43 2.99
CA ASP A 23 -5.22 19.78 3.35
C ASP A 23 -5.84 20.72 2.28
N GLY A 24 -7.05 20.38 1.82
CA GLY A 24 -7.75 21.11 0.77
C GLY A 24 -7.18 20.94 -0.64
N ARG A 25 -6.19 20.05 -0.84
CA ARG A 25 -5.55 19.81 -2.13
C ARG A 25 -5.69 18.34 -2.56
N PRO A 26 -6.78 17.98 -3.26
CA PRO A 26 -7.10 16.58 -3.57
C PRO A 26 -6.01 15.89 -4.38
N GLY A 27 -5.34 16.60 -5.30
CA GLY A 27 -4.22 16.05 -6.06
C GLY A 27 -3.02 15.63 -5.20
N TYR A 28 -2.66 16.40 -4.16
CA TYR A 28 -1.53 16.06 -3.29
C TYR A 28 -1.86 14.89 -2.37
N ARG A 29 -3.10 14.83 -1.84
CA ARG A 29 -3.57 13.70 -1.03
C ARG A 29 -3.55 12.40 -1.82
N ALA A 30 -4.10 12.42 -3.03
CA ALA A 30 -4.04 11.27 -3.94
C ALA A 30 -2.59 10.94 -4.33
N GLY A 31 -1.74 11.94 -4.61
CA GLY A 31 -0.32 11.70 -4.85
C GLY A 31 0.38 10.97 -3.71
N LEU A 32 0.12 11.37 -2.48
CA LEU A 32 0.66 10.66 -1.31
C LEU A 32 0.10 9.24 -1.21
N ASP A 33 -1.21 9.04 -1.38
CA ASP A 33 -1.84 7.72 -1.37
C ASP A 33 -1.25 6.79 -2.44
N GLY A 34 -1.14 7.24 -3.69
CA GLY A 34 -0.50 6.49 -4.77
C GLY A 34 0.95 6.14 -4.48
N PHE A 35 1.72 7.08 -3.93
CA PHE A 35 3.10 6.83 -3.52
C PHE A 35 3.19 5.76 -2.43
N VAL A 36 2.38 5.88 -1.37
CA VAL A 36 2.37 4.98 -0.22
C VAL A 36 1.94 3.57 -0.64
N ILE A 37 0.89 3.43 -1.46
CA ILE A 37 0.46 2.12 -1.97
C ILE A 37 1.60 1.42 -2.69
N VAL A 38 2.28 2.11 -3.62
CA VAL A 38 3.37 1.51 -4.38
C VAL A 38 4.51 1.09 -3.47
N VAL A 39 4.98 2.00 -2.61
CA VAL A 39 6.14 1.74 -1.75
C VAL A 39 5.85 0.64 -0.74
N VAL A 40 4.72 0.68 -0.04
CA VAL A 40 4.38 -0.33 0.97
C VAL A 40 4.19 -1.70 0.31
N PHE A 41 3.46 -1.76 -0.81
CA PHE A 41 3.28 -3.01 -1.54
C PHE A 41 4.63 -3.55 -2.03
N GLY A 42 5.47 -2.69 -2.62
CA GLY A 42 6.81 -3.05 -3.06
C GLY A 42 7.68 -3.58 -1.93
N LEU A 43 7.73 -2.91 -0.77
CA LEU A 43 8.49 -3.37 0.38
C LEU A 43 7.97 -4.69 0.94
N ILE A 44 6.65 -4.89 0.99
CA ILE A 44 6.07 -6.17 1.41
C ILE A 44 6.61 -7.31 0.54
N PHE A 45 6.55 -7.19 -0.78
CA PHE A 45 6.94 -8.28 -1.68
C PHE A 45 8.45 -8.38 -1.93
N LEU A 46 9.21 -7.29 -1.80
CA LEU A 46 10.66 -7.30 -2.03
C LEU A 46 11.47 -7.59 -0.76
N THR A 47 10.91 -7.37 0.43
CA THR A 47 11.67 -7.50 1.68
C THR A 47 10.92 -8.30 2.74
N LEU A 48 9.81 -7.78 3.27
CA LEU A 48 9.17 -8.34 4.48
C LEU A 48 8.64 -9.76 4.28
N LEU A 49 7.87 -9.99 3.22
CA LEU A 49 7.24 -11.29 2.98
C LEU A 49 8.28 -12.36 2.61
N PRO A 50 9.23 -12.14 1.69
CA PRO A 50 10.29 -13.11 1.43
C PRO A 50 11.09 -13.50 2.68
N ASP A 51 11.50 -12.51 3.48
CA ASP A 51 12.26 -12.75 4.71
C ASP A 51 11.46 -13.55 5.75
N ALA A 52 10.19 -13.19 5.94
CA ALA A 52 9.28 -13.91 6.82
C ALA A 52 9.06 -15.38 6.38
N LEU A 53 8.93 -15.61 5.06
CA LEU A 53 8.77 -16.96 4.50
C LEU A 53 10.06 -17.76 4.55
N ALA A 54 11.23 -17.13 4.42
CA ALA A 54 12.52 -17.82 4.56
C ALA A 54 12.69 -18.38 5.99
N HIS A 55 12.29 -17.62 7.01
CA HIS A 55 12.42 -18.02 8.41
C HIS A 55 11.27 -18.90 8.91
N GLY A 56 10.03 -18.61 8.49
CA GLY A 56 8.83 -19.27 9.01
C GLY A 56 8.13 -20.23 8.04
N GLY A 57 8.60 -20.33 6.80
CA GLY A 57 8.07 -21.23 5.78
C GLY A 57 6.57 -21.09 5.55
N LEU A 58 5.89 -22.23 5.40
CA LEU A 58 4.44 -22.27 5.21
C LEU A 58 3.65 -21.68 6.40
N VAL A 59 4.17 -21.82 7.62
CA VAL A 59 3.50 -21.26 8.81
C VAL A 59 3.50 -19.74 8.75
N ALA A 60 4.62 -19.12 8.36
CA ALA A 60 4.65 -17.67 8.12
C ALA A 60 3.63 -17.25 7.06
N PHE A 61 3.47 -17.99 5.96
CA PHE A 61 2.45 -17.68 4.97
C PHE A 61 1.03 -17.69 5.56
N LEU A 62 0.69 -18.69 6.39
CA LEU A 62 -0.60 -18.76 7.07
C LEU A 62 -0.79 -17.61 8.07
N VAL A 63 0.28 -17.23 8.77
CA VAL A 63 0.27 -16.09 9.70
C VAL A 63 0.08 -14.76 8.95
N ALA A 64 0.68 -14.60 7.77
CA ALA A 64 0.44 -13.44 6.91
C ALA A 64 -1.01 -13.42 6.40
N ALA A 65 -1.55 -14.57 5.98
CA ALA A 65 -2.95 -14.66 5.57
C ALA A 65 -3.90 -14.30 6.73
N LEU A 66 -3.58 -14.74 7.96
CA LEU A 66 -4.31 -14.35 9.16
C LEU A 66 -4.20 -12.84 9.42
N GLY A 67 -3.00 -12.26 9.35
CA GLY A 67 -2.79 -10.83 9.51
C GLY A 67 -3.58 -9.99 8.49
N PHE A 68 -3.71 -10.49 7.26
CA PHE A 68 -4.54 -9.87 6.23
C PHE A 68 -6.05 -9.99 6.50
N ALA A 69 -6.51 -11.15 6.97
CA ALA A 69 -7.93 -11.41 7.20
C ALA A 69 -8.44 -10.80 8.51
N LEU A 70 -7.57 -10.57 9.50
CA LEU A 70 -7.94 -10.16 10.84
C LEU A 70 -8.75 -8.84 10.87
N PRO A 71 -8.37 -7.76 10.16
CA PRO A 71 -9.14 -6.51 10.19
C PRO A 71 -10.53 -6.68 9.55
N TRP A 72 -10.63 -7.48 8.49
CA TRP A 72 -11.92 -7.81 7.85
C TRP A 72 -12.82 -8.63 8.79
N LEU A 73 -12.25 -9.63 9.48
CA LEU A 73 -12.99 -10.42 10.45
C LEU A 73 -13.46 -9.54 11.62
N ALA A 74 -12.61 -8.62 12.08
CA ALA A 74 -13.00 -7.64 13.09
C ALA A 74 -14.19 -6.80 12.59
N GLU A 75 -14.12 -6.21 11.40
CA GLU A 75 -15.23 -5.44 10.82
C GLU A 75 -16.55 -6.24 10.78
N LEU A 76 -16.50 -7.50 10.32
CA LEU A 76 -17.65 -8.39 10.22
C LEU A 76 -18.30 -8.70 11.58
N MET A 77 -17.48 -8.96 12.60
CA MET A 77 -17.96 -9.24 13.96
C MET A 77 -18.60 -8.02 14.63
N LEU A 78 -18.34 -6.82 14.12
CA LEU A 78 -18.60 -5.55 14.82
C LEU A 78 -19.66 -4.67 14.18
N HIS A 79 -20.18 -5.04 13.00
CA HIS A 79 -21.37 -4.39 12.44
C HIS A 79 -22.59 -4.41 13.39
N HIS A 80 -22.56 -5.21 14.46
CA HIS A 80 -23.61 -5.31 15.48
C HIS A 80 -23.24 -4.75 16.87
N ALA A 81 -22.05 -4.15 17.06
CA ALA A 81 -21.58 -3.75 18.39
C ALA A 81 -21.68 -2.23 18.63
N GLU A 82 -22.32 -1.85 19.75
CA GLU A 82 -22.52 -0.46 20.21
C GLU A 82 -21.22 0.37 20.29
N ALA A 83 -21.35 1.70 20.29
CA ALA A 83 -20.28 2.70 20.32
C ALA A 83 -19.11 2.50 21.32
N LYS A 84 -19.29 1.68 22.37
CA LYS A 84 -18.20 1.28 23.29
C LYS A 84 -17.18 0.34 22.65
N ALA A 85 -17.60 -0.54 21.74
CA ALA A 85 -16.73 -1.44 21.01
C ALA A 85 -15.71 -0.64 20.17
N HIS A 86 -16.17 0.42 19.50
CA HIS A 86 -15.32 1.26 18.65
C HIS A 86 -14.08 1.84 19.37
N ARG A 87 -14.22 2.29 20.63
CA ARG A 87 -13.08 2.80 21.41
C ARG A 87 -12.09 1.70 21.78
N ALA A 88 -12.56 0.50 22.09
CA ALA A 88 -11.68 -0.63 22.36
C ALA A 88 -10.85 -1.00 21.12
N PHE A 89 -11.43 -0.91 19.91
CA PHE A 89 -10.68 -1.10 18.67
C PHE A 89 -9.61 -0.05 18.45
N LEU A 90 -9.89 1.23 18.71
CA LEU A 90 -8.86 2.26 18.60
C LEU A 90 -7.68 1.97 19.53
N VAL A 91 -7.93 1.46 20.74
CA VAL A 91 -6.86 1.06 21.66
C VAL A 91 -6.10 -0.17 21.16
N ILE A 92 -6.81 -1.22 20.71
CA ILE A 92 -6.16 -2.43 20.17
C ILE A 92 -5.33 -2.11 18.93
N ALA A 93 -5.89 -1.33 18.01
CA ALA A 93 -5.18 -0.85 16.82
C ALA A 93 -3.95 -0.05 17.21
N PHE A 94 -4.09 0.89 18.17
CA PHE A 94 -2.94 1.66 18.65
C PHE A 94 -1.87 0.77 19.28
N ILE A 95 -2.24 -0.23 20.09
CA ILE A 95 -1.29 -1.21 20.63
C ILE A 95 -0.59 -1.98 19.50
N ALA A 96 -1.33 -2.48 18.52
CA ALA A 96 -0.75 -3.18 17.37
C ALA A 96 0.26 -2.30 16.62
N ILE A 97 -0.06 -1.02 16.42
CA ILE A 97 0.84 -0.04 15.83
C ILE A 97 2.07 0.23 16.73
N LEU A 98 1.91 0.31 18.06
CA LEU A 98 3.05 0.44 18.97
C LEU A 98 4.01 -0.75 18.85
N LEU A 99 3.50 -1.98 18.83
CA LEU A 99 4.34 -3.16 18.65
C LEU A 99 5.01 -3.15 17.26
N HIS A 100 4.30 -2.70 16.22
CA HIS A 100 4.87 -2.53 14.88
C HIS A 100 6.03 -1.51 14.88
N GLU A 101 5.85 -0.33 15.48
CA GLU A 101 6.91 0.70 15.57
C GLU A 101 8.11 0.24 16.40
N ALA A 102 7.88 -0.55 17.46
CA ALA A 102 8.96 -1.18 18.21
C ALA A 102 9.74 -2.17 17.32
N SER A 103 9.04 -2.91 16.47
CA SER A 103 9.64 -3.89 15.57
C SER A 103 10.51 -3.23 14.50
N ASP A 104 10.06 -2.11 13.93
CA ASP A 104 10.87 -1.31 13.00
C ASP A 104 12.16 -0.81 13.64
N GLY A 105 12.07 -0.33 14.89
CA GLY A 105 13.24 0.03 15.68
C GLY A 105 14.18 -1.15 15.88
N ALA A 106 13.64 -2.31 16.25
CA ALA A 106 14.41 -3.53 16.44
C ALA A 106 15.11 -3.96 15.14
N VAL A 107 14.40 -4.02 14.01
CA VAL A 107 14.98 -4.38 12.71
C VAL A 107 16.11 -3.43 12.31
N LEU A 108 16.01 -2.12 12.59
CA LEU A 108 17.12 -1.19 12.36
C LEU A 108 18.36 -1.50 13.21
N ALA A 109 18.19 -2.00 14.44
CA ALA A 109 19.29 -2.43 15.29
C ALA A 109 19.88 -3.75 14.79
N LEU A 110 19.04 -4.72 14.45
CA LEU A 110 19.48 -6.03 13.97
C LEU A 110 20.15 -5.94 12.59
N ALA A 111 19.71 -5.03 11.73
CA ALA A 111 20.37 -4.77 10.45
C ALA A 111 21.73 -4.06 10.60
N ALA A 112 22.09 -3.57 11.80
CA ALA A 112 23.35 -2.87 12.02
C ALA A 112 24.54 -3.83 11.87
N GLY A 113 25.26 -3.73 10.76
CA GLY A 113 26.46 -4.54 10.49
C GLY A 113 26.27 -5.59 9.40
N HIS A 114 25.05 -5.81 8.92
CA HIS A 114 24.78 -6.72 7.80
C HIS A 114 24.96 -6.03 6.43
N GLU A 115 25.28 -6.83 5.42
CA GLU A 115 25.22 -6.37 4.04
C GLU A 115 23.77 -6.00 3.69
N GLY A 116 23.56 -4.79 3.13
CA GLY A 116 22.20 -4.29 2.87
C GLY A 116 21.56 -3.51 4.01
N ALA A 117 22.27 -3.22 5.11
CA ALA A 117 21.75 -2.38 6.20
C ALA A 117 21.16 -1.03 5.73
N ALA A 118 21.80 -0.39 4.74
CA ALA A 118 21.32 0.87 4.16
C ALA A 118 19.99 0.70 3.42
N PHE A 119 19.79 -0.43 2.75
CA PHE A 119 18.59 -0.78 2.01
C PHE A 119 17.41 -0.98 2.98
N VAL A 120 17.59 -1.79 4.01
CA VAL A 120 16.60 -1.97 5.09
C VAL A 120 16.28 -0.62 5.74
N ALA A 121 17.31 0.17 6.07
CA ALA A 121 17.14 1.48 6.68
C ALA A 121 16.33 2.46 5.82
N THR A 122 16.63 2.56 4.52
CA THR A 122 15.89 3.42 3.60
C THR A 122 14.44 2.94 3.44
N GLY A 123 14.22 1.64 3.29
CA GLY A 123 12.87 1.06 3.25
C GLY A 123 12.08 1.41 4.51
N ILE A 124 12.71 1.31 5.69
CA ILE A 124 12.10 1.67 6.97
C ILE A 124 11.74 3.16 7.04
N VAL A 125 12.68 4.05 6.72
CA VAL A 125 12.44 5.50 6.77
C VAL A 125 11.31 5.91 5.81
N VAL A 126 11.30 5.38 4.58
CA VAL A 126 10.34 5.82 3.57
C VAL A 126 8.93 5.36 3.92
N HIS A 127 8.72 4.07 4.23
CA HIS A 127 7.36 3.59 4.45
C HIS A 127 6.71 4.23 5.69
N ARG A 128 7.52 4.58 6.71
CA ARG A 128 7.05 5.28 7.91
C ARG A 128 6.44 6.65 7.62
N ILE A 129 6.88 7.34 6.56
CA ILE A 129 6.22 8.59 6.12
C ILE A 129 4.75 8.31 5.77
N GLY A 130 4.50 7.24 5.02
CA GLY A 130 3.15 6.84 4.60
C GLY A 130 2.28 6.42 5.77
N VAL A 131 2.81 5.53 6.62
CA VAL A 131 2.12 5.04 7.81
C VAL A 131 1.78 6.20 8.74
N ALA A 132 2.72 7.10 9.04
CA ALA A 132 2.49 8.18 9.98
C ALA A 132 1.42 9.17 9.52
N VAL A 133 1.36 9.49 8.22
CA VAL A 133 0.31 10.36 7.68
C VAL A 133 -1.05 9.66 7.74
N ALA A 134 -1.11 8.37 7.40
CA ALA A 134 -2.33 7.57 7.51
C ALA A 134 -2.84 7.52 8.97
N LEU A 135 -1.95 7.29 9.93
CA LEU A 135 -2.29 7.30 11.37
C LEU A 135 -2.81 8.65 11.84
N TRP A 136 -2.16 9.75 11.41
CA TRP A 136 -2.63 11.08 11.75
C TRP A 136 -4.07 11.31 11.25
N TRP A 137 -4.38 10.91 10.01
CA TRP A 137 -5.74 11.01 9.48
C TRP A 137 -6.73 10.07 10.16
N LEU A 138 -6.32 8.87 10.54
CA LEU A 138 -7.15 7.93 11.27
C LEU A 138 -7.55 8.46 12.65
N PHE A 139 -6.61 9.09 13.36
CA PHE A 139 -6.83 9.57 14.72
C PHE A 139 -7.49 10.95 14.80
N ARG A 140 -7.31 11.81 13.79
CA ARG A 140 -7.82 13.19 13.78
C ARG A 140 -9.34 13.33 14.03
N PRO A 141 -10.24 12.47 13.49
CA PRO A 141 -11.67 12.60 13.73
C PRO A 141 -12.09 12.31 15.18
N PHE A 142 -11.31 11.52 15.90
CA PHE A 142 -11.70 10.98 17.21
C PHE A 142 -10.96 11.65 18.39
N LEU A 143 -9.84 12.31 18.12
CA LEU A 143 -8.92 12.79 19.14
C LEU A 143 -8.64 14.27 19.00
N SER A 144 -8.44 14.94 20.14
CA SER A 144 -7.96 16.31 20.13
C SER A 144 -6.56 16.39 19.51
N GLN A 145 -6.24 17.52 18.91
CA GLN A 145 -4.94 17.75 18.27
C GLN A 145 -3.75 17.48 19.21
N LYS A 146 -3.89 17.81 20.50
CA LYS A 146 -2.87 17.56 21.52
C LYS A 146 -2.61 16.06 21.73
N VAL A 147 -3.68 15.26 21.78
CA VAL A 147 -3.58 13.81 21.94
C VAL A 147 -2.94 13.17 20.69
N GLY A 148 -3.27 13.66 19.49
CA GLY A 148 -2.62 13.22 18.26
C GLY A 148 -1.09 13.41 18.29
N TYR A 149 -0.61 14.59 18.69
CA TYR A 149 0.84 14.82 18.86
C TYR A 149 1.46 13.91 19.93
N LEU A 150 0.78 13.71 21.06
CA LEU A 150 1.25 12.81 22.10
C LEU A 150 1.40 11.38 21.59
N MET A 151 0.44 10.87 20.83
CA MET A 151 0.51 9.53 20.24
C MET A 151 1.66 9.38 19.26
N LEU A 152 1.88 10.37 18.39
CA LEU A 152 3.05 10.35 17.48
C LEU A 152 4.37 10.38 18.24
N ALA A 153 4.44 11.13 19.34
CA ALA A 153 5.62 11.14 20.21
C ALA A 153 5.85 9.77 20.89
N VAL A 154 4.78 9.13 21.36
CA VAL A 154 4.85 7.78 21.93
C VAL A 154 5.30 6.77 20.88
N LEU A 155 4.76 6.81 19.66
CA LEU A 155 5.16 5.95 18.55
C LEU A 155 6.66 6.11 18.24
N ALA A 156 7.14 7.35 18.10
CA ALA A 156 8.55 7.63 17.89
C ALA A 156 9.41 7.08 19.03
N ALA A 157 9.02 7.31 20.29
CA ALA A 157 9.75 6.82 21.46
C ALA A 157 9.81 5.29 21.50
N VAL A 158 8.71 4.61 21.17
CA VAL A 158 8.63 3.15 21.13
C VAL A 158 9.54 2.55 20.06
N SER A 159 9.73 3.20 18.90
CA SER A 159 10.79 2.78 17.96
C SER A 159 12.18 2.85 18.57
N GLY A 160 12.47 3.90 19.35
CA GLY A 160 13.73 4.01 20.08
C GLY A 160 13.92 2.90 21.10
N LEU A 161 12.86 2.56 21.84
CA LEU A 161 12.86 1.45 22.79
C LEU A 161 13.07 0.10 22.10
N GLY A 162 12.43 -0.14 20.95
CA GLY A 162 12.62 -1.34 20.15
C GLY A 162 14.04 -1.50 19.65
N TYR A 163 14.65 -0.43 19.12
CA TYR A 163 16.06 -0.40 18.73
C TYR A 163 16.98 -0.70 19.91
N GLY A 164 16.74 -0.04 21.05
CA GLY A 164 17.53 -0.26 22.27
C GLY A 164 17.44 -1.69 22.78
N ALA A 165 16.23 -2.23 22.91
CA ALA A 165 15.99 -3.59 23.38
C ALA A 165 16.68 -4.62 22.48
N ALA A 166 16.55 -4.47 21.16
CA ALA A 166 17.18 -5.35 20.18
C ALA A 166 18.71 -5.26 20.20
N SER A 167 19.28 -4.07 20.42
CA SER A 167 20.75 -3.89 20.51
C SER A 167 21.38 -4.54 21.74
N ILE A 168 20.59 -4.78 22.79
CA ILE A 168 21.05 -5.42 24.05
C ILE A 168 20.77 -6.93 24.01
N ALA A 169 19.72 -7.35 23.30
CA ALA A 169 19.35 -8.74 23.13
C ALA A 169 20.20 -9.41 22.04
N LEU A 170 21.49 -9.64 22.32
CA LEU A 170 22.28 -10.58 21.52
C LEU A 170 21.63 -11.97 21.62
N ASP A 171 21.32 -12.61 20.48
CA ASP A 171 20.85 -14.01 20.30
C ASP A 171 19.37 -14.27 19.95
N TRP A 172 18.51 -13.25 19.74
CA TRP A 172 17.09 -13.50 19.38
C TRP A 172 16.88 -13.90 17.90
N HIS A 173 17.92 -13.83 17.06
CA HIS A 173 17.84 -14.03 15.61
C HIS A 173 17.44 -15.47 15.23
N GLY A 174 17.72 -16.46 16.07
CA GLY A 174 17.42 -17.86 15.79
C GLY A 174 15.98 -18.29 16.07
N ILE A 175 15.12 -17.39 16.56
CA ILE A 175 13.78 -17.75 17.03
C ILE A 175 12.75 -17.47 15.91
N PRO A 176 12.01 -18.47 15.41
CA PRO A 176 11.01 -18.33 14.34
C PRO A 176 9.91 -17.29 14.60
N ILE A 177 9.77 -16.84 15.85
CA ILE A 177 8.80 -15.86 16.29
C ILE A 177 8.97 -14.50 15.57
N VAL A 178 10.21 -14.11 15.23
CA VAL A 178 10.47 -12.87 14.47
C VAL A 178 9.87 -12.99 13.07
N GLY A 179 10.09 -14.12 12.39
CA GLY A 179 9.51 -14.39 11.07
C GLY A 179 7.98 -14.42 11.07
N TYR A 180 7.36 -15.02 12.09
CA TYR A 180 5.89 -15.01 12.23
C TYR A 180 5.35 -13.61 12.49
N TRP A 181 6.05 -12.82 13.29
CA TRP A 181 5.67 -11.44 13.56
C TRP A 181 5.76 -10.57 12.29
N GLN A 182 6.86 -10.70 11.52
CA GLN A 182 7.01 -10.04 10.22
C GLN A 182 5.91 -10.47 9.24
N ALA A 183 5.57 -11.76 9.21
CA ALA A 183 4.51 -12.27 8.35
C ALA A 183 3.14 -11.66 8.70
N PHE A 184 2.79 -11.64 9.98
CA PHE A 184 1.56 -11.03 10.47
C PHE A 184 1.49 -9.54 10.10
N ALA A 185 2.59 -8.82 10.33
CA ALA A 185 2.71 -7.40 9.98
C ALA A 185 2.54 -7.18 8.47
N ALA A 186 3.23 -7.95 7.63
CA ALA A 186 3.12 -7.90 6.18
C ALA A 186 1.68 -8.10 5.69
N GLY A 187 0.98 -9.10 6.24
CA GLY A 187 -0.43 -9.36 5.95
C GLY A 187 -1.34 -8.19 6.35
N SER A 188 -1.18 -7.66 7.56
CA SER A 188 -2.00 -6.56 8.08
C SER A 188 -1.79 -5.25 7.31
N LEU A 189 -0.54 -4.92 6.94
CA LEU A 189 -0.21 -3.76 6.12
C LEU A 189 -0.81 -3.89 4.72
N LEU A 190 -0.76 -5.09 4.13
CA LEU A 190 -1.38 -5.36 2.85
C LEU A 190 -2.90 -5.08 2.93
N HIS A 191 -3.59 -5.54 3.97
CA HIS A 191 -5.02 -5.23 4.15
C HIS A 191 -5.30 -3.72 4.17
N ILE A 192 -4.56 -2.98 5.01
CA ILE A 192 -4.77 -1.53 5.20
C ILE A 192 -4.59 -0.76 3.88
N VAL A 193 -3.56 -1.09 3.12
CA VAL A 193 -3.25 -0.42 1.85
C VAL A 193 -4.27 -0.75 0.76
N LEU A 194 -4.82 -1.96 0.78
CA LEU A 194 -5.88 -2.37 -0.14
C LEU A 194 -7.23 -1.72 0.20
N HIS A 195 -7.47 -1.27 1.43
CA HIS A 195 -8.76 -0.69 1.81
C HIS A 195 -9.11 0.56 0.95
N PRO A 196 -10.30 0.63 0.33
CA PRO A 196 -10.73 1.80 -0.43
C PRO A 196 -10.81 3.05 0.44
N LEU A 197 -10.39 4.20 -0.10
CA LEU A 197 -10.78 5.51 0.43
C LEU A 197 -11.94 6.04 -0.44
N GLU A 198 -12.96 6.61 0.19
CA GLU A 198 -14.09 7.23 -0.51
C GLU A 198 -13.60 8.43 -1.34
N GLU A 199 -14.00 8.50 -2.61
CA GLU A 199 -13.63 9.57 -3.54
C GLU A 199 -14.81 10.50 -3.81
N ASP A 200 -14.59 11.82 -3.72
CA ASP A 200 -15.57 12.84 -4.11
C ASP A 200 -15.51 13.08 -5.63
N PRO A 201 -16.61 12.86 -6.38
CA PRO A 201 -16.65 13.05 -7.82
C PRO A 201 -16.29 14.47 -8.28
N ALA A 202 -16.44 15.50 -7.44
CA ALA A 202 -16.09 16.87 -7.79
C ALA A 202 -14.58 17.08 -8.01
N THR A 203 -13.73 16.22 -7.44
CA THR A 203 -12.26 16.38 -7.44
C THR A 203 -11.52 15.30 -8.24
N GLU A 204 -12.26 14.43 -8.94
CA GLU A 204 -11.77 13.20 -9.56
C GLU A 204 -10.58 13.41 -10.51
N ARG A 205 -10.60 14.46 -11.34
CA ARG A 205 -9.52 14.70 -12.33
C ARG A 205 -8.21 15.10 -11.67
N GLU A 206 -8.26 15.98 -10.67
CA GLU A 206 -7.06 16.46 -9.98
C GLU A 206 -6.49 15.35 -9.08
N ALA A 207 -7.36 14.66 -8.34
CA ALA A 207 -7.00 13.48 -7.56
C ALA A 207 -6.36 12.41 -8.46
N ARG A 208 -6.93 12.12 -9.63
CA ARG A 208 -6.36 11.14 -10.56
C ARG A 208 -4.95 11.50 -11.03
N ARG A 209 -4.69 12.75 -11.42
CA ARG A 209 -3.33 13.18 -11.80
C ARG A 209 -2.36 13.09 -10.62
N GLY A 210 -2.84 13.46 -9.43
CA GLY A 210 -2.15 13.21 -8.17
C GLY A 210 -1.72 11.77 -8.02
N GLN A 211 -2.68 10.83 -8.10
CA GLN A 211 -2.45 9.39 -7.96
C GLN A 211 -1.38 8.89 -8.95
N GLN A 212 -1.45 9.33 -10.21
CA GLN A 212 -0.48 8.95 -11.24
C GLN A 212 0.94 9.46 -10.91
N ALA A 213 1.07 10.71 -10.47
CA ALA A 213 2.36 11.28 -10.06
C ALA A 213 2.94 10.56 -8.85
N GLY A 214 2.10 10.26 -7.85
CA GLY A 214 2.47 9.46 -6.68
C GLY A 214 2.93 8.05 -7.05
N THR A 215 2.17 7.40 -7.92
CA THR A 215 2.49 6.06 -8.44
C THR A 215 3.84 6.05 -9.14
N LEU A 216 4.09 7.04 -10.02
CA LEU A 216 5.37 7.20 -10.71
C LEU A 216 6.52 7.39 -9.72
N ALA A 217 6.36 8.29 -8.75
CA ALA A 217 7.38 8.54 -7.73
C ALA A 217 7.70 7.26 -6.92
N GLY A 218 6.66 6.49 -6.55
CA GLY A 218 6.82 5.22 -5.85
C GLY A 218 7.55 4.18 -6.70
N VAL A 219 7.18 4.03 -7.98
CA VAL A 219 7.86 3.10 -8.90
C VAL A 219 9.32 3.50 -9.10
N LEU A 220 9.61 4.78 -9.31
CA LEU A 220 10.98 5.26 -9.46
C LEU A 220 11.82 4.97 -8.21
N LEU A 221 11.24 5.14 -7.04
CA LEU A 221 11.92 4.80 -5.78
C LEU A 221 12.18 3.30 -5.66
N LEU A 222 11.18 2.45 -5.92
CA LEU A 222 11.35 0.99 -5.91
C LEU A 222 12.35 0.53 -6.96
N MET A 223 12.37 1.15 -8.14
CA MET A 223 13.35 0.84 -9.17
C MET A 223 14.76 1.25 -8.77
N ALA A 224 14.93 2.44 -8.17
CA ALA A 224 16.21 2.86 -7.62
C ALA A 224 16.68 1.90 -6.52
N PHE A 225 15.74 1.40 -5.70
CA PHE A 225 15.99 0.43 -4.66
C PHE A 225 16.45 -0.92 -5.23
N ALA A 226 15.69 -1.50 -6.16
CA ALA A 226 16.04 -2.75 -6.84
C ALA A 226 17.37 -2.64 -7.59
N LEU A 227 17.61 -1.53 -8.30
CA LEU A 227 18.87 -1.28 -9.01
C LEU A 227 20.05 -1.15 -8.06
N SER A 228 19.88 -0.44 -6.93
CA SER A 228 20.93 -0.32 -5.91
C SER A 228 21.33 -1.68 -5.34
N HIS A 229 20.36 -2.59 -5.18
CA HIS A 229 20.60 -3.96 -4.75
C HIS A 229 21.37 -4.75 -5.82
N MET A 230 20.94 -4.72 -7.08
CA MET A 230 21.60 -5.40 -8.20
C MET A 230 23.05 -4.93 -8.43
N MET A 231 23.30 -3.61 -8.36
CA MET A 231 24.65 -3.08 -8.54
C MET A 231 25.60 -3.53 -7.43
N ARG A 232 25.08 -3.77 -6.23
CA ARG A 232 25.86 -4.17 -5.06
C ARG A 232 26.09 -5.69 -5.02
N SER A 233 25.12 -6.50 -5.43
CA SER A 233 25.29 -7.95 -5.58
C SER A 233 26.27 -8.32 -6.69
N GLY A 234 26.34 -7.54 -7.79
CA GLY A 234 27.30 -7.75 -8.87
C GLY A 234 28.78 -7.49 -8.51
N HIS A 235 29.06 -6.80 -7.40
CA HIS A 235 30.43 -6.52 -6.91
C HIS A 235 30.89 -7.48 -5.80
N ALA A 236 29.97 -8.23 -5.17
CA ALA A 236 30.27 -9.20 -4.13
C ALA A 236 30.64 -10.55 -4.78
N GLY A 237 31.85 -10.67 -5.30
CA GLY A 237 32.41 -11.95 -5.72
C GLY A 237 32.54 -12.90 -4.53
N HIS A 238 32.00 -14.12 -4.66
CA HIS A 238 32.31 -15.31 -3.86
C HIS A 238 32.52 -15.14 -2.34
N VAL A 239 31.50 -14.67 -1.61
CA VAL A 239 31.43 -14.95 -0.16
C VAL A 239 30.09 -15.61 0.13
N ALA A 240 30.12 -16.94 0.22
CA ALA A 240 29.02 -17.75 0.71
C ALA A 240 28.77 -17.41 2.18
N GLY A 241 27.57 -16.92 2.53
CA GLY A 241 27.24 -16.71 3.94
C GLY A 241 25.99 -15.91 4.28
N ASP A 242 25.45 -15.05 3.39
CA ASP A 242 24.26 -14.24 3.72
C ASP A 242 23.22 -14.32 2.58
N GLU A 243 22.58 -15.50 2.47
CA GLU A 243 21.79 -15.95 1.30
C GLU A 243 20.32 -15.50 1.28
N SER A 244 19.79 -14.86 2.33
CA SER A 244 18.33 -14.67 2.46
C SER A 244 17.73 -13.56 1.58
N HIS A 245 18.39 -12.39 1.51
CA HIS A 245 17.85 -11.22 0.79
C HIS A 245 18.20 -11.21 -0.70
N ALA A 246 19.35 -11.77 -1.09
CA ALA A 246 19.75 -11.89 -2.49
C ALA A 246 18.79 -12.79 -3.30
N ASN A 247 18.10 -13.72 -2.64
CA ASN A 247 17.19 -14.66 -3.30
C ASN A 247 15.88 -14.06 -3.79
N ALA A 248 15.30 -13.04 -3.13
CA ALA A 248 13.94 -12.59 -3.45
C ALA A 248 13.83 -11.92 -4.84
N ILE A 249 14.73 -10.98 -5.13
CA ILE A 249 14.75 -10.26 -6.42
C ILE A 249 15.13 -11.21 -7.56
N ASP A 250 16.12 -12.07 -7.34
CA ASP A 250 16.57 -13.06 -8.32
C ASP A 250 15.50 -14.12 -8.61
N LEU A 251 14.75 -14.54 -7.59
CA LEU A 251 13.61 -15.43 -7.74
C LEU A 251 12.43 -14.76 -8.45
N MET A 252 12.16 -13.48 -8.15
CA MET A 252 11.16 -12.68 -8.89
C MET A 252 11.54 -12.56 -10.37
N ALA A 253 12.81 -12.28 -10.67
CA ALA A 253 13.31 -12.24 -12.04
C ALA A 253 13.19 -13.60 -12.74
N THR A 254 13.54 -14.69 -12.05
CA THR A 254 13.50 -16.06 -12.60
C THR A 254 12.07 -16.53 -12.84
N THR A 255 11.18 -16.37 -11.86
CA THR A 255 9.74 -16.65 -12.04
C THR A 255 9.14 -15.76 -13.12
N GLY A 256 9.53 -14.49 -13.19
CA GLY A 256 9.15 -13.57 -14.25
C GLY A 256 9.53 -14.08 -15.64
N HIS A 257 10.80 -14.44 -15.84
CA HIS A 257 11.32 -14.99 -17.10
C HIS A 257 10.57 -16.28 -17.49
N THR A 258 10.38 -17.21 -16.54
CA THR A 258 9.66 -18.47 -16.84
C THR A 258 8.20 -18.26 -17.21
N LEU A 259 7.53 -17.27 -16.62
CA LEU A 259 6.12 -16.98 -16.87
C LEU A 259 5.89 -15.97 -17.99
N ALA A 260 6.92 -15.26 -18.44
CA ALA A 260 6.79 -14.11 -19.33
C ALA A 260 5.93 -14.37 -20.59
N PRO A 261 6.06 -15.51 -21.31
CA PRO A 261 5.20 -15.80 -22.45
C PRO A 261 3.71 -15.89 -22.07
N LEU A 262 3.40 -16.49 -20.91
CA LEU A 262 2.04 -16.64 -20.41
C LEU A 262 1.47 -15.31 -19.93
N LEU A 263 2.27 -14.52 -19.20
CA LEU A 263 1.90 -13.20 -18.71
C LEU A 263 1.64 -12.23 -19.87
N LEU A 264 2.51 -12.23 -20.88
CA LEU A 264 2.31 -11.46 -22.10
C LEU A 264 1.06 -11.92 -22.85
N GLY A 265 0.86 -13.24 -22.99
CA GLY A 265 -0.33 -13.81 -23.61
C GLY A 265 -1.64 -13.39 -22.93
N LEU A 266 -1.67 -13.35 -21.59
CA LEU A 266 -2.81 -12.87 -20.81
C LEU A 266 -3.11 -11.39 -21.10
N VAL A 267 -2.09 -10.54 -21.10
CA VAL A 267 -2.25 -9.10 -21.39
C VAL A 267 -2.71 -8.87 -22.84
N LEU A 268 -2.11 -9.55 -23.81
CA LEU A 268 -2.49 -9.45 -25.22
C LEU A 268 -3.92 -9.95 -25.46
N SER A 269 -4.34 -11.00 -24.76
CA SER A 269 -5.71 -11.52 -24.81
C SER A 269 -6.71 -10.49 -24.27
N GLY A 270 -6.38 -9.80 -23.17
CA GLY A 270 -7.16 -8.68 -22.65
C GLY A 270 -7.32 -7.56 -23.67
N ILE A 271 -6.22 -7.14 -24.29
CA ILE A 271 -6.21 -6.12 -25.35
C ILE A 271 -7.08 -6.54 -26.53
N ALA A 272 -6.92 -7.78 -27.03
CA ALA A 272 -7.68 -8.31 -28.15
C ALA A 272 -9.18 -8.39 -27.84
N PHE A 273 -9.54 -8.85 -26.63
CA PHE A 273 -10.93 -8.87 -26.18
C PHE A 273 -11.55 -7.47 -26.16
N GLY A 274 -10.82 -6.49 -25.61
CA GLY A 274 -11.24 -5.09 -25.59
C GLY A 274 -11.43 -4.50 -26.99
N TYR A 275 -10.52 -4.81 -27.92
CA TYR A 275 -10.61 -4.42 -29.33
C TYR A 275 -11.89 -4.94 -30.00
N VAL A 276 -12.20 -6.23 -29.81
CA VAL A 276 -13.38 -6.88 -30.41
C VAL A 276 -14.68 -6.35 -29.81
N ARG A 277 -14.71 -6.12 -28.50
CA ARG A 277 -15.89 -5.64 -27.77
C ARG A 277 -16.27 -4.21 -28.16
N HIS A 278 -15.31 -3.31 -28.37
CA HIS A 278 -15.57 -1.90 -28.66
C HIS A 278 -15.44 -1.57 -30.15
N ARG A 279 -16.41 -2.02 -30.96
CA ARG A 279 -16.45 -1.88 -32.42
C ARG A 279 -16.21 -0.45 -32.93
N HIS A 280 -16.75 0.57 -32.26
CA HIS A 280 -16.65 1.98 -32.64
C HIS A 280 -15.49 2.74 -31.98
N LYS A 281 -14.87 2.17 -30.94
CA LYS A 281 -13.82 2.81 -30.14
C LYS A 281 -12.69 1.84 -29.82
N ARG A 282 -12.12 1.25 -30.88
CA ARG A 282 -11.14 0.16 -30.79
C ARG A 282 -9.94 0.50 -29.89
N LEU A 283 -9.41 1.72 -29.97
CA LEU A 283 -8.30 2.15 -29.11
C LEU A 283 -8.68 2.24 -27.64
N GLU A 284 -9.85 2.79 -27.31
CA GLU A 284 -10.34 2.82 -25.92
C GLU A 284 -10.58 1.39 -25.42
N GLY A 285 -11.18 0.53 -26.25
CA GLY A 285 -11.37 -0.90 -25.94
C GLY A 285 -10.06 -1.63 -25.64
N CYS A 286 -9.03 -1.48 -26.47
CA CYS A 286 -7.70 -2.05 -26.21
C CYS A 286 -7.14 -1.58 -24.85
N ARG A 287 -7.33 -0.30 -24.53
CA ARG A 287 -6.83 0.29 -23.29
C ARG A 287 -7.57 -0.28 -22.08
N ASP A 288 -8.89 -0.40 -22.15
CA ASP A 288 -9.71 -1.00 -21.09
C ASP A 288 -9.38 -2.48 -20.91
N GLY A 289 -9.13 -3.20 -22.01
CA GLY A 289 -8.69 -4.59 -22.00
C GLY A 289 -7.32 -4.79 -21.33
N LEU A 290 -6.36 -3.90 -21.61
CA LEU A 290 -5.07 -3.85 -20.92
C LEU A 290 -5.24 -3.56 -19.43
N ASP A 291 -6.04 -2.55 -19.08
CA ASP A 291 -6.28 -2.14 -17.68
C ASP A 291 -7.01 -3.20 -16.86
N LEU A 292 -7.77 -4.08 -17.53
CA LEU A 292 -8.36 -5.25 -16.90
C LEU A 292 -7.34 -6.38 -16.72
N ALA A 293 -6.52 -6.69 -17.72
CA ALA A 293 -5.64 -7.87 -17.69
C ALA A 293 -4.33 -7.65 -16.91
N ALA A 294 -3.76 -6.44 -16.96
CA ALA A 294 -2.46 -6.14 -16.36
C ALA A 294 -2.42 -6.42 -14.84
N PRO A 295 -3.41 -5.99 -14.03
CA PRO A 295 -3.44 -6.29 -12.59
C PRO A 295 -3.44 -7.78 -12.26
N TRP A 296 -4.25 -8.56 -12.98
CA TRP A 296 -4.30 -10.01 -12.78
C TRP A 296 -3.00 -10.70 -13.22
N SER A 297 -2.35 -10.23 -14.28
CA SER A 297 -1.05 -10.75 -14.69
C SER A 297 0.03 -10.47 -13.64
N LEU A 298 0.04 -9.28 -13.03
CA LEU A 298 0.97 -8.93 -11.95
C LEU A 298 0.71 -9.80 -10.70
N LEU A 299 -0.56 -9.98 -10.32
CA LEU A 299 -0.94 -10.84 -9.21
C LEU A 299 -0.52 -12.29 -9.44
N LEU A 300 -0.68 -12.81 -10.66
CA LEU A 300 -0.25 -14.16 -11.01
C LEU A 300 1.26 -14.33 -10.86
N TRP A 301 2.05 -13.37 -11.35
CA TRP A 301 3.50 -13.39 -11.18
C TRP A 301 3.90 -13.43 -9.70
N LEU A 302 3.34 -12.52 -8.89
CA LEU A 302 3.63 -12.47 -7.44
C LEU A 302 3.20 -13.75 -6.72
N ALA A 303 2.04 -14.31 -7.05
CA ALA A 303 1.56 -15.56 -6.46
C ALA A 303 2.50 -16.72 -6.77
N VAL A 304 3.00 -16.82 -8.01
CA VAL A 304 3.98 -17.85 -8.37
C VAL A 304 5.33 -17.63 -7.69
N THR A 305 5.79 -16.38 -7.54
CA THR A 305 7.00 -16.09 -6.74
C THR A 305 6.83 -16.56 -5.29
N VAL A 306 5.69 -16.29 -4.65
CA VAL A 306 5.42 -16.77 -3.29
C VAL A 306 5.39 -18.31 -3.22
N ILE A 307 4.82 -18.98 -4.21
CA ILE A 307 4.85 -20.45 -4.30
C ILE A 307 6.30 -20.95 -4.43
N ALA A 308 7.12 -20.28 -5.24
CA ALA A 308 8.52 -20.62 -5.43
C ALA A 308 9.33 -20.44 -4.13
N LEU A 309 9.03 -19.42 -3.32
CA LEU A 309 9.62 -19.23 -1.98
C LEU A 309 9.24 -20.37 -1.03
N LEU A 310 7.99 -20.82 -1.06
CA LEU A 310 7.51 -21.89 -0.18
C LEU A 310 8.00 -23.29 -0.59
N ARG A 311 8.38 -23.48 -1.85
CA ARG A 311 8.84 -24.75 -2.41
C ARG A 311 10.12 -24.56 -3.23
N PRO A 312 11.28 -24.36 -2.55
CA PRO A 312 12.58 -24.35 -3.22
C PRO A 312 12.76 -25.63 -4.06
N GLY A 313 13.18 -25.50 -5.33
CA GLY A 313 13.40 -26.62 -6.25
C GLY A 313 12.25 -26.90 -7.24
N TRP A 314 11.08 -26.28 -7.09
CA TRP A 314 10.02 -26.36 -8.13
C TRP A 314 10.31 -25.47 -9.33
N PHE A 315 11.19 -24.49 -9.17
CA PHE A 315 11.63 -23.57 -10.22
C PHE A 315 13.12 -23.74 -10.45
N PRO A 316 13.60 -23.50 -11.69
CA PRO A 316 15.02 -23.48 -11.97
C PRO A 316 15.71 -22.51 -11.02
N GLU A 317 16.88 -22.89 -10.50
CA GLU A 317 17.65 -21.97 -9.67
C GLU A 317 18.01 -20.73 -10.48
N PRO A 318 17.88 -19.52 -9.90
CA PRO A 318 18.29 -18.29 -10.55
C PRO A 318 19.79 -18.40 -10.90
N PRO A 319 20.19 -18.20 -12.17
CA PRO A 319 21.61 -18.10 -12.48
C PRO A 319 22.17 -16.86 -11.78
N VAL A 320 23.01 -17.08 -10.77
CA VAL A 320 23.55 -16.05 -9.89
C VAL A 320 24.15 -14.90 -10.70
N GLY A 321 23.71 -13.67 -10.42
CA GLY A 321 24.28 -12.46 -11.02
C GLY A 321 23.88 -12.17 -12.47
N THR A 322 22.93 -12.91 -13.06
CA THR A 322 22.43 -12.62 -14.41
C THR A 322 20.91 -12.53 -14.49
N VAL A 323 20.39 -11.31 -14.30
CA VAL A 323 18.99 -11.02 -14.64
C VAL A 323 18.85 -11.03 -16.15
N ARG A 324 18.33 -12.15 -16.69
CA ARG A 324 18.01 -12.27 -18.13
C ARG A 324 16.63 -11.66 -18.37
N ILE A 325 16.62 -10.51 -19.06
CA ILE A 325 15.39 -9.90 -19.57
C ILE A 325 15.23 -10.33 -21.02
N ASP A 326 14.36 -11.30 -21.27
CA ASP A 326 13.97 -11.71 -22.61
C ASP A 326 12.86 -10.80 -23.17
N LEU A 327 12.65 -10.86 -24.49
CA LEU A 327 11.68 -9.99 -25.18
C LEU A 327 10.26 -10.12 -24.60
N PRO A 328 9.72 -11.32 -24.30
CA PRO A 328 8.43 -11.46 -23.64
C PRO A 328 8.34 -10.74 -22.30
N LEU A 329 9.35 -10.88 -21.44
CA LEU A 329 9.36 -10.26 -20.11
C LEU A 329 9.41 -8.74 -20.24
N MET A 330 10.23 -8.23 -21.16
CA MET A 330 10.33 -6.80 -21.44
C MET A 330 8.98 -6.23 -21.91
N LEU A 331 8.33 -6.87 -22.88
CA LEU A 331 7.05 -6.41 -23.43
C LEU A 331 5.94 -6.45 -22.38
N TRP A 332 5.84 -7.55 -21.62
CA TRP A 332 4.86 -7.65 -20.52
C TRP A 332 5.11 -6.58 -19.45
N SER A 333 6.37 -6.36 -19.05
CA SER A 333 6.72 -5.36 -18.05
C SER A 333 6.36 -3.95 -18.52
N ILE A 334 6.65 -3.60 -19.78
CA ILE A 334 6.32 -2.29 -20.35
C ILE A 334 4.80 -2.08 -20.40
N LEU A 335 4.04 -3.07 -20.87
CA LEU A 335 2.57 -2.95 -20.96
C LEU A 335 1.93 -2.83 -19.58
N THR A 336 2.38 -3.65 -18.62
CA THR A 336 1.89 -3.65 -17.25
C THR A 336 2.24 -2.34 -16.55
N LEU A 337 3.48 -1.86 -16.69
CA LEU A 337 3.92 -0.57 -16.14
C LEU A 337 3.15 0.61 -16.76
N ALA A 338 2.94 0.60 -18.08
CA ALA A 338 2.17 1.64 -18.75
C ALA A 338 0.71 1.68 -18.27
N SER A 339 0.09 0.51 -18.06
CA SER A 339 -1.23 0.41 -17.45
C SER A 339 -1.23 0.93 -16.01
N PHE A 340 -0.27 0.48 -15.18
CA PHE A 340 -0.13 0.87 -13.79
C PHE A 340 0.00 2.39 -13.60
N LEU A 341 0.93 3.01 -14.34
CA LEU A 341 1.15 4.46 -14.29
C LEU A 341 -0.05 5.26 -14.82
N ARG A 342 -0.78 4.72 -15.81
CA ARG A 342 -1.96 5.38 -16.38
C ARG A 342 -3.17 5.29 -15.46
N MET A 343 -3.39 4.15 -14.82
CA MET A 343 -4.52 3.95 -13.91
C MET A 343 -4.28 4.67 -12.59
N GLY A 344 -3.03 4.71 -12.13
CA GLY A 344 -2.68 5.02 -10.75
C GLY A 344 -2.85 3.80 -9.86
N ALA A 345 -2.05 3.71 -8.79
CA ALA A 345 -1.95 2.54 -7.94
C ALA A 345 -3.31 2.08 -7.36
N ARG A 346 -4.10 2.99 -6.78
CA ARG A 346 -5.41 2.66 -6.20
C ARG A 346 -6.36 2.06 -7.22
N ARG A 347 -6.51 2.67 -8.39
CA ARG A 347 -7.44 2.18 -9.42
C ARG A 347 -6.98 0.85 -9.99
N PHE A 348 -5.67 0.68 -10.19
CA PHE A 348 -5.09 -0.59 -10.66
C PHE A 348 -5.38 -1.72 -9.66
N VAL A 349 -5.08 -1.49 -8.40
CA VAL A 349 -5.35 -2.45 -7.31
C VAL A 349 -6.85 -2.71 -7.12
N GLY A 350 -7.69 -1.68 -7.25
CA GLY A 350 -9.14 -1.78 -7.15
C GLY A 350 -9.80 -2.66 -8.21
N THR A 351 -9.09 -3.04 -9.28
CA THR A 351 -9.60 -4.04 -10.24
C THR A 351 -9.54 -5.48 -9.72
N LEU A 352 -8.65 -5.76 -8.76
CA LEU A 352 -8.48 -7.08 -8.16
C LEU A 352 -9.51 -7.34 -7.06
N MET A 353 -10.05 -6.27 -6.47
CA MET A 353 -11.05 -6.38 -5.43
C MET A 353 -12.46 -6.52 -6.03
N PRO A 354 -13.25 -7.51 -5.59
CA PRO A 354 -14.66 -7.55 -5.93
C PRO A 354 -15.31 -6.26 -5.44
N ARG A 355 -16.02 -5.56 -6.33
CA ARG A 355 -16.90 -4.46 -5.92
C ARG A 355 -18.02 -5.07 -5.07
N THR A 356 -17.84 -5.09 -3.76
CA THR A 356 -18.85 -5.62 -2.85
C THR A 356 -20.15 -4.82 -3.03
N PRO A 357 -21.31 -5.50 -3.09
CA PRO A 357 -22.61 -4.82 -3.18
C PRO A 357 -22.93 -3.96 -1.95
N PHE A 358 -22.22 -4.13 -0.82
CA PHE A 358 -22.39 -3.33 0.40
C PHE A 358 -22.06 -1.83 0.21
N ALA A 359 -21.14 -1.47 -0.68
CA ALA A 359 -20.85 -0.07 -0.99
C ALA A 359 -22.05 0.67 -1.62
N ARG A 360 -23.00 -0.06 -2.24
CA ARG A 360 -24.24 0.52 -2.77
C ARG A 360 -25.29 0.80 -1.70
N LEU A 361 -25.27 0.13 -0.54
CA LEU A 361 -26.24 0.40 0.52
C LEU A 361 -25.92 1.70 1.29
N HIS A 362 -24.65 2.02 1.49
CA HIS A 362 -24.28 3.27 2.17
C HIS A 362 -24.50 4.53 1.32
N ALA A 363 -24.42 4.42 -0.01
CA ALA A 363 -24.70 5.54 -0.92
C ALA A 363 -26.18 6.00 -0.90
N HIS A 364 -27.11 5.15 -0.47
CA HIS A 364 -28.53 5.50 -0.42
C HIS A 364 -28.97 6.22 0.86
N HIS A 365 -28.15 6.23 1.92
CA HIS A 365 -28.52 6.88 3.19
C HIS A 365 -27.91 8.28 3.39
N THR A 366 -27.01 8.74 2.52
CA THR A 366 -26.35 10.06 2.62
C THR A 366 -26.86 11.10 1.62
N VAL A 367 -27.84 10.78 0.77
CA VAL A 367 -28.62 11.81 0.05
C VAL A 367 -29.56 12.45 1.05
N GLY A 368 -29.05 13.47 1.73
CA GLY A 368 -29.77 14.28 2.70
C GLY A 368 -31.08 14.79 2.11
N HIS A 369 -32.15 14.55 2.85
CA HIS A 369 -33.43 15.21 2.69
C HIS A 369 -33.22 16.73 2.80
N HIS A 370 -33.15 17.42 1.66
CA HIS A 370 -33.39 18.86 1.61
C HIS A 370 -34.87 19.10 1.90
N HIS A 371 -35.20 19.35 3.17
CA HIS A 371 -36.48 19.95 3.55
C HIS A 371 -36.52 21.38 3.01
N HIS A 372 -37.17 21.54 1.87
CA HIS A 372 -37.57 22.84 1.35
C HIS A 372 -38.74 23.34 2.21
N HIS A 373 -38.45 24.19 3.19
CA HIS A 373 -39.51 24.93 3.88
C HIS A 373 -40.12 25.94 2.90
N GLY A 374 -41.37 25.70 2.52
CA GLY A 374 -42.19 26.64 1.79
C GLY A 374 -42.63 27.78 2.72
N HIS A 375 -42.26 29.00 2.36
CA HIS A 375 -42.92 30.20 2.86
C HIS A 375 -43.86 30.73 1.77
N GLY A 376 -45.09 30.22 1.78
CA GLY A 376 -46.22 30.91 1.16
C GLY A 376 -46.82 31.84 2.22
N HIS A 377 -46.59 33.14 2.08
CA HIS A 377 -47.44 34.15 2.72
C HIS A 377 -48.21 34.89 1.64
N GLU A 378 -49.49 34.51 1.54
CA GLU A 378 -50.56 35.30 0.95
C GLU A 378 -50.56 36.72 1.54
N LYS A 379 -50.57 37.73 0.67
CA LYS A 379 -51.14 39.04 0.98
C LYS A 379 -52.19 39.35 -0.07
N GLY A 380 -53.44 39.06 0.28
CA GLY A 380 -54.62 39.54 -0.41
C GLY A 380 -54.97 40.97 0.00
N HIS A 381 -55.19 41.80 -1.02
CA HIS A 381 -56.15 42.91 -1.13
C HIS A 381 -56.14 44.09 -0.14
N SER A 382 -55.92 45.28 -0.69
CA SER A 382 -56.89 46.38 -0.60
C SER A 382 -56.69 47.44 -1.69
N HIS A 383 -57.81 47.76 -2.35
CA HIS A 383 -58.13 48.89 -3.22
C HIS A 383 -57.33 50.19 -3.03
N HIS A 384 -57.04 50.91 -4.14
CA HIS A 384 -57.62 52.24 -4.37
C HIS A 384 -57.53 52.71 -5.82
N HIS A 385 -58.62 53.36 -6.20
CA HIS A 385 -58.97 54.00 -7.47
C HIS A 385 -58.15 55.26 -7.78
N HIS A 386 -57.94 55.48 -9.08
CA HIS A 386 -58.15 56.71 -9.86
C HIS A 386 -57.66 58.10 -9.37
N GLU A 387 -57.00 58.76 -10.33
CA GLU A 387 -57.21 60.13 -10.79
C GLU A 387 -56.33 61.32 -10.32
N ARG A 388 -55.59 61.82 -11.32
CA ARG A 388 -55.53 63.22 -11.82
C ARG A 388 -54.77 64.32 -11.05
N GLN A 389 -54.10 65.11 -11.91
CA GLN A 389 -53.66 66.51 -11.77
C GLN A 389 -52.46 66.70 -10.84
N SER A 390 -51.40 67.41 -11.20
CA SER A 390 -51.07 68.32 -12.31
C SER A 390 -49.56 68.51 -12.30
#